data_AF-A0A7K0YXG7-F1
#
_entry.id   AF-A0A7K0YXG7-F1
#
_cell.length_a   1.000
_cell.length_b   1.000
_cell.length_c   1.000
_cell.angle_alpha   90.00
_cell.angle_beta   90.00
_cell.angle_gamma   90.00
#
_symmetry.space_group_name_H-M   'P 1'
#
loop_
_entity.id
_entity.type
_entity.pdbx_description
1 polymer ?
#
loop_
_entity_poly.entity_id
_entity_poly.type
_entity_poly.pdbx_seq_one_letter_code
_entity_poly.pdbx_strand_id
1 'polypeptide(L)'
;MSDISKNSTVIEAPISEVAEVLTDLASYPSWSSAIKSVEVQSKDESGRATKAKISIDAGVMKDRVTLDYDWSKSPNEITFSLDDADLLTEM
;
A
#
# COMPACT_ATOMS: atom_id res chain seq x y z
N MET A 1 14.18 -1.34 -20.93
CA MET A 1 13.25 -0.19 -20.94
C MET A 1 12.41 -0.34 -19.70
N SER A 2 12.49 0.57 -18.73
CA SER A 2 11.63 0.50 -17.54
C SER A 2 10.33 1.22 -17.88
N ASP A 3 9.25 0.48 -18.07
CA ASP A 3 7.92 1.03 -18.33
C ASP A 3 7.39 1.67 -17.05
N ILE A 4 7.54 2.99 -16.93
CA ILE A 4 6.89 3.77 -15.88
C ILE A 4 5.42 3.93 -16.28
N SER A 5 4.53 3.23 -15.58
CA SER A 5 3.09 3.47 -15.71
C SER A 5 2.67 4.62 -14.79
N LYS A 6 1.82 5.51 -15.30
CA LYS A 6 1.22 6.62 -14.53
C LYS A 6 -0.28 6.63 -14.79
N ASN A 7 -1.06 6.77 -13.72
CA ASN A 7 -2.50 6.95 -13.79
C ASN A 7 -2.94 8.18 -13.00
N SER A 8 -4.08 8.77 -13.38
CA SER A 8 -4.71 9.88 -12.66
C SER A 8 -6.22 9.67 -12.67
N THR A 9 -6.86 9.91 -11.52
CA THR A 9 -8.30 9.79 -11.34
C THR A 9 -8.80 10.93 -10.46
N VAL A 10 -10.07 11.32 -10.63
CA VAL A 10 -10.72 12.35 -9.81
C VAL A 10 -11.55 11.66 -8.73
N ILE A 11 -11.37 12.06 -7.48
CA ILE A 11 -12.14 11.57 -6.33
C ILE A 11 -12.90 12.76 -5.74
N GLU A 12 -14.22 12.65 -5.62
CA GLU A 12 -15.08 13.69 -5.05
C GLU A 12 -15.07 13.63 -3.50
N ALA A 13 -13.90 13.85 -2.90
CA ALA A 13 -13.73 13.88 -1.45
C ALA A 13 -12.68 14.92 -1.01
N PRO A 14 -12.74 15.44 0.23
CA PRO A 14 -11.68 16.28 0.78
C PRO A 14 -10.33 15.55 0.83
N ILE A 15 -9.25 16.29 0.57
CA ILE A 15 -7.89 15.71 0.55
C ILE A 15 -7.49 15.06 1.89
N SER A 16 -7.97 15.61 3.00
CA SER A 16 -7.70 15.08 4.35
C SER A 16 -8.29 13.69 4.54
N GLU A 17 -9.52 13.47 4.09
CA GLU A 17 -10.20 12.17 4.21
C GLU A 17 -9.49 11.11 3.35
N VAL A 18 -9.11 11.47 2.12
CA VAL A 18 -8.36 10.58 1.23
C VAL A 18 -7.00 10.24 1.84
N ALA A 19 -6.29 11.23 2.39
CA ALA A 19 -4.99 11.02 3.01
C ALA A 19 -5.10 10.11 4.25
N GLU A 20 -6.09 10.31 5.11
CA GLU A 20 -6.34 9.47 6.28
C GLU A 20 -6.55 8.00 5.85
N VAL A 21 -7.43 7.76 4.87
CA VAL A 21 -7.68 6.41 4.33
C VAL A 21 -6.42 5.78 3.76
N LEU A 22 -5.60 6.53 3.00
CA LEU A 22 -4.37 6.01 2.39
C LEU A 22 -3.22 5.78 3.40
N THR A 23 -3.23 6.46 4.54
CA THR A 23 -2.23 6.25 5.60
C THR A 23 -2.57 5.09 6.53
N ASP A 24 -3.86 4.74 6.64
CA ASP A 24 -4.34 3.60 7.41
C ASP A 24 -4.28 2.30 6.62
N LEU A 25 -3.04 1.81 6.37
CA LEU A 25 -2.82 0.58 5.63
C LEU A 25 -3.56 -0.63 6.24
N ALA A 26 -3.78 -0.65 7.55
CA ALA A 26 -4.42 -1.77 8.23
C ALA A 26 -5.89 -1.95 7.83
N SER A 27 -6.57 -0.87 7.42
CA SER A 27 -7.97 -0.93 6.97
C SER A 27 -8.12 -1.25 5.49
N TYR A 28 -7.03 -1.37 4.72
CA TYR A 28 -7.08 -1.65 3.28
C TYR A 28 -7.92 -2.88 2.90
N PRO A 29 -7.88 -4.02 3.64
CA PRO A 29 -8.71 -5.18 3.33
C PRO A 29 -10.22 -4.94 3.42
N SER A 30 -10.66 -3.85 4.08
CA SER A 30 -12.09 -3.55 4.22
C SER A 30 -12.72 -2.98 2.95
N TRP A 31 -11.92 -2.36 2.07
CA TRP A 31 -12.41 -1.67 0.87
C TRP A 31 -11.70 -2.09 -0.42
N SER A 32 -10.47 -2.62 -0.35
CA SER A 32 -9.75 -3.13 -1.52
C SER A 32 -9.98 -4.62 -1.70
N SER A 33 -10.58 -5.03 -2.81
CA SER A 33 -10.81 -6.45 -3.12
C SER A 33 -9.51 -7.23 -3.39
N ALA A 34 -8.46 -6.53 -3.83
CA ALA A 34 -7.16 -7.09 -4.17
C ALA A 34 -6.26 -7.31 -2.94
N ILE A 35 -6.52 -6.64 -1.82
CA ILE A 35 -5.70 -6.75 -0.61
C ILE A 35 -6.44 -7.61 0.40
N LYS A 36 -5.86 -8.76 0.77
CA LYS A 36 -6.50 -9.71 1.70
C LYS A 36 -6.11 -9.50 3.14
N SER A 37 -4.87 -9.09 3.39
CA SER A 37 -4.39 -8.82 4.73
C SER A 37 -3.28 -7.78 4.70
N VAL A 38 -3.21 -6.98 5.73
CA VAL A 38 -2.09 -6.07 6.00
C VAL A 38 -1.63 -6.31 7.42
N GLU A 39 -0.35 -6.65 7.57
CA GLU A 39 0.31 -6.82 8.85
C GLU A 39 1.36 -5.72 9.01
N VAL A 40 1.11 -4.77 9.91
CA VAL A 40 2.02 -3.66 10.18
C VAL A 40 3.16 -4.15 11.06
N GLN A 41 4.39 -4.09 10.55
CA GLN A 41 5.59 -4.51 11.27
C GLN A 41 6.23 -3.37 12.06
N SER A 42 6.21 -2.15 11.51
CA SER A 42 6.78 -0.96 12.13
C SER A 42 5.87 0.23 11.95
N LYS A 43 5.91 1.16 12.91
CA LYS A 43 5.15 2.42 12.88
C LYS A 43 6.05 3.62 13.18
N ASP A 44 5.66 4.79 12.69
CA ASP A 44 6.26 6.07 13.07
C ASP A 44 5.64 6.64 14.37
N GLU A 45 6.14 7.78 14.81
CA GLU A 45 5.66 8.49 16.00
C GLU A 45 4.20 8.98 15.87
N SER A 46 3.69 9.09 14.65
CA SER A 46 2.30 9.45 14.35
C SER A 46 1.38 8.22 14.26
N GLY A 47 1.90 7.01 14.47
CA GLY A 47 1.15 5.76 14.42
C GLY A 47 0.94 5.18 13.01
N ARG A 48 1.54 5.79 11.97
CA ARG A 48 1.45 5.33 10.58
C ARG A 48 2.41 4.18 10.34
N ALA A 49 2.01 3.21 9.54
CA ALA A 49 2.83 2.05 9.20
C ALA A 49 4.05 2.47 8.35
N THR A 50 5.26 2.21 8.83
CA THR A 50 6.51 2.45 8.08
C THR A 50 7.02 1.19 7.38
N LYS A 51 6.66 0.02 7.89
CA LYS A 51 6.90 -1.28 7.24
C LYS A 51 5.67 -2.15 7.39
N ALA A 52 5.18 -2.73 6.30
CA ALA A 52 4.00 -3.59 6.31
C ALA A 52 4.15 -4.77 5.37
N LYS A 53 3.71 -5.94 5.83
CA LYS A 53 3.55 -7.15 5.01
C LYS A 53 2.13 -7.21 4.48
N ILE A 54 1.99 -7.28 3.16
CA ILE A 54 0.71 -7.19 2.46
C ILE A 54 0.51 -8.48 1.67
N SER A 55 -0.64 -9.12 1.87
CA SER A 55 -1.09 -10.23 1.02
C SER A 55 -2.01 -9.69 -0.06
N ILE A 56 -1.60 -9.85 -1.31
CA ILE A 56 -2.35 -9.44 -2.50
C ILE A 56 -2.93 -10.69 -3.15
N ASP A 57 -4.22 -10.64 -3.45
CA ASP A 57 -4.95 -11.67 -4.19
C ASP A 57 -5.82 -10.98 -5.25
N ALA A 58 -5.28 -10.94 -6.47
CA ALA A 58 -5.92 -10.36 -7.64
C ALA A 58 -6.35 -11.47 -8.63
N GLY A 59 -6.94 -12.55 -8.10
CA GLY A 59 -7.45 -13.65 -8.90
C GLY A 59 -6.39 -14.74 -9.10
N VAL A 60 -5.76 -14.77 -10.29
CA VAL A 60 -4.71 -15.75 -10.62
C VAL A 60 -3.35 -15.41 -10.01
N MET A 61 -3.20 -14.18 -9.49
CA MET A 61 -1.96 -13.69 -8.90
C MET A 61 -2.14 -13.57 -7.39
N LYS A 62 -1.30 -14.29 -6.64
CA LYS A 62 -1.25 -14.25 -5.18
C LYS A 62 0.17 -13.97 -4.74
N ASP A 63 0.38 -12.78 -4.21
CA ASP A 63 1.70 -12.33 -3.77
C ASP A 63 1.68 -11.95 -2.30
N ARG A 64 2.84 -12.11 -1.66
CA ARG A 64 3.10 -11.53 -0.35
C ARG A 64 4.31 -10.64 -0.47
N VAL A 65 4.10 -9.35 -0.24
CA VAL A 65 5.16 -8.34 -0.33
C VAL A 65 5.34 -7.66 1.01
N THR A 66 6.58 -7.29 1.32
CA THR A 66 6.92 -6.39 2.41
C THR A 66 7.28 -5.05 1.78
N LEU A 67 6.56 -4.01 2.15
CA LEU A 67 6.77 -2.65 1.65
C LEU A 67 7.29 -1.76 2.77
N ASP A 68 8.29 -0.95 2.43
CA ASP A 68 8.80 0.16 3.23
C ASP A 68 8.15 1.46 2.75
N TYR A 69 7.55 2.21 3.68
CA TYR A 69 6.83 3.45 3.41
C TYR A 69 7.62 4.67 3.89
N ASP A 70 7.70 5.68 3.03
CA ASP A 70 8.23 7.00 3.33
C ASP A 70 7.09 8.03 3.36
N TRP A 71 6.87 8.60 4.55
CA TRP A 71 5.84 9.58 4.83
C TRP A 71 6.35 11.03 4.87
N SER A 72 7.62 11.28 4.50
CA SER A 72 8.28 12.59 4.60
C SER A 72 7.56 13.71 3.84
N LYS A 73 6.81 13.37 2.80
CA LYS A 73 6.03 14.31 1.95
C LYS A 73 4.51 14.18 2.11
N SER A 74 4.06 13.37 3.05
CA SER A 74 2.64 13.24 3.38
C SER A 74 2.06 14.59 3.84
N PRO A 75 0.81 14.93 3.49
CA PRO A 75 -0.19 14.13 2.77
C PRO A 75 -0.14 14.27 1.24
N ASN A 76 0.76 15.10 0.71
CA ASN A 76 0.77 15.44 -0.72
C ASN A 76 1.36 14.32 -1.60
N GLU A 77 2.29 13.55 -1.06
CA GLU A 77 2.96 12.45 -1.76
C GLU A 77 3.22 11.31 -0.76
N ILE A 78 2.92 10.08 -1.18
CA ILE A 78 3.19 8.86 -0.44
C ILE A 78 4.11 8.04 -1.32
N THR A 79 5.29 7.69 -0.78
CA THR A 79 6.28 6.89 -1.49
C THR A 79 6.47 5.59 -0.75
N PHE A 80 6.61 4.50 -1.49
CA PHE A 80 6.95 3.20 -0.92
C PHE A 80 7.93 2.47 -1.83
N SER A 81 8.73 1.59 -1.24
CA SER A 81 9.65 0.71 -1.95
C SER A 81 9.42 -0.74 -1.53
N LEU A 82 9.68 -1.65 -2.46
CA LEU A 82 9.67 -3.09 -2.18
C LEU A 82 10.92 -3.45 -1.37
N ASP A 83 10.71 -3.99 -0.17
CA ASP A 83 11.77 -4.51 0.70
C ASP A 83 12.00 -6.00 0.42
N ASP A 84 10.91 -6.78 0.41
CA ASP A 84 10.95 -8.22 0.14
C ASP A 84 9.67 -8.66 -0.59
N ALA A 85 9.79 -9.72 -1.39
CA ALA A 85 8.67 -10.32 -2.09
C ALA A 85 8.78 -11.83 -2.09
N ASP A 86 7.78 -12.48 -1.51
CA ASP A 86 7.51 -13.89 -1.70
C ASP A 86 6.51 -14.02 -2.84
N LEU A 87 7.05 -14.04 -4.06
CA LEU A 87 6.28 -14.24 -5.28
C LEU A 87 5.92 -15.72 -5.38
N LEU A 88 4.67 -16.04 -5.08
CA LEU A 88 4.08 -17.32 -5.45
C LEU A 88 3.63 -17.22 -6.90
N THR A 89 4.59 -17.18 -7.83
CA THR A 89 4.31 -17.52 -9.23
C THR A 89 3.85 -18.97 -9.25
N GLU A 90 2.55 -19.21 -9.44
CA GLU A 90 2.08 -20.52 -9.87
C GLU A 90 2.81 -20.87 -11.18
N MET A 91 3.50 -22.02 -11.15
CA MET A 91 4.10 -22.67 -12.32
C MET A 91 3.02 -23.16 -13.29
#